data_AF-A0A4Y6KLS6-F1
#
_entry.id   AF-A0A4Y6KLS6-F1
#
_cell.length_a   1.000
_cell.length_b   1.000
_cell.length_c   1.000
_cell.angle_alpha   90.00
_cell.angle_beta   90.00
_cell.angle_gamma   90.00
#
_symmetry.space_group_name_H-M   'P 1'
#
loop_
_entity.id
_entity.type
_entity.pdbx_description
1 polymer ?
#
loop_
_entity_poly.entity_id
_entity_poly.type
_entity_poly.pdbx_seq_one_letter_code
_entity_poly.pdbx_strand_id
1 'polypeptide(L)'
;MPKATPTLRQRKIFALTRILGGFVAALYLGYVVLANLAAGLPFDRTLVFTALVAVAGFAYAAWYLRDLQAVARDERAAAGKKD
;
A
#
# COMPACT_ATOMS: atom_id res chain seq x y z
N MET A 1 4.82 -7.70 -30.99
CA MET A 1 4.74 -8.78 -29.98
C MET A 1 3.41 -8.64 -29.24
N PRO A 2 2.58 -9.69 -29.11
CA PRO A 2 1.35 -9.61 -28.32
C PRO A 2 1.69 -9.36 -26.84
N LYS A 3 1.04 -8.36 -26.22
CA LYS A 3 1.27 -7.98 -24.82
C LYS A 3 0.57 -9.01 -23.94
N ALA A 4 1.33 -9.83 -23.22
CA ALA A 4 0.77 -10.77 -22.26
C ALA A 4 -0.01 -9.99 -21.18
N THR A 5 -1.31 -10.27 -21.06
CA THR A 5 -2.14 -9.65 -20.02
C THR A 5 -1.95 -10.43 -18.71
N PRO A 6 -1.58 -9.77 -17.60
CA PRO A 6 -1.35 -10.46 -16.34
C PRO A 6 -2.63 -11.16 -15.84
N THR A 7 -2.46 -12.37 -15.29
CA THR A 7 -3.57 -13.17 -14.75
C THR A 7 -4.18 -12.53 -13.49
N LEU A 8 -5.42 -12.89 -13.14
CA LEU A 8 -6.09 -12.41 -11.92
C LEU A 8 -5.26 -12.66 -10.66
N ARG A 9 -4.65 -13.85 -10.54
CA ARG A 9 -3.76 -14.21 -9.43
C ARG A 9 -2.54 -13.29 -9.36
N GLN A 10 -1.90 -13.01 -10.50
CA GLN A 10 -0.76 -12.10 -10.56
C GLN A 10 -1.14 -10.67 -10.17
N ARG A 11 -2.28 -10.16 -10.68
CA ARG A 11 -2.83 -8.84 -10.30
C ARG A 11 -3.08 -8.75 -8.79
N LYS A 12 -3.66 -9.79 -8.18
CA LYS A 12 -3.93 -9.87 -6.74
C LYS A 12 -2.65 -9.80 -5.91
N ILE A 13 -1.69 -10.67 -6.22
CA ILE A 13 -0.40 -10.73 -5.52
C ILE A 13 0.31 -9.38 -5.62
N PHE A 14 0.34 -8.80 -6.81
CA PHE A 14 1.02 -7.54 -7.04
C PHE A 14 0.38 -6.36 -6.29
N ALA A 15 -0.95 -6.30 -6.24
CA ALA A 15 -1.66 -5.33 -5.42
C ALA A 15 -1.35 -5.52 -3.92
N LEU A 16 -1.42 -6.75 -3.41
CA LEU A 16 -1.10 -7.06 -2.00
C LEU A 16 0.33 -6.67 -1.62
N THR A 17 1.31 -7.02 -2.45
CA THR A 17 2.72 -6.68 -2.18
C THR A 17 2.91 -5.18 -2.04
N ARG A 18 2.26 -4.38 -2.89
CA ARG A 18 2.34 -2.91 -2.83
C ARG A 18 1.66 -2.34 -1.59
N ILE A 19 0.48 -2.85 -1.25
CA ILE A 19 -0.24 -2.46 -0.05
C ILE A 19 0.64 -2.73 1.18
N LEU A 20 1.17 -3.95 1.30
CA LEU A 20 2.02 -4.34 2.41
C LEU A 20 3.31 -3.52 2.47
N GLY A 21 3.97 -3.30 1.33
CA GLY A 21 5.18 -2.49 1.26
C GLY A 21 4.96 -1.06 1.74
N GLY A 22 3.92 -0.38 1.22
CA GLY A 22 3.58 0.98 1.63
C GLY A 22 3.14 1.06 3.09
N PHE A 23 2.36 0.09 3.56
CA PHE A 23 1.86 0.04 4.93
C PHE A 23 2.97 -0.19 5.95
N VAL A 24 3.86 -1.16 5.72
CA VAL A 24 5.00 -1.43 6.62
C VAL A 24 5.96 -0.24 6.65
N ALA A 25 6.26 0.37 5.50
CA ALA A 25 7.07 1.58 5.45
C ALA A 25 6.45 2.73 6.25
N ALA A 26 5.14 2.94 6.10
CA ALA A 26 4.42 3.97 6.83
C ALA A 26 4.42 3.75 8.34
N LEU A 27 4.21 2.51 8.79
CA LEU A 27 4.29 2.14 10.21
C LEU A 27 5.69 2.38 10.78
N TYR A 28 6.73 1.94 10.07
CA TYR A 28 8.11 2.12 10.52
C TYR A 28 8.48 3.60 10.63
N LEU A 29 8.21 4.40 9.60
CA LEU A 29 8.51 5.82 9.60
C LEU A 29 7.66 6.58 10.63
N GLY A 30 6.39 6.20 10.80
CA GLY A 30 5.53 6.72 11.85
C GLY A 30 6.07 6.43 13.25
N TYR A 31 6.55 5.21 13.49
CA TYR A 31 7.24 4.85 14.73
C TYR A 31 8.49 5.72 14.95
N VAL A 32 9.34 5.90 13.94
CA VAL A 32 10.53 6.77 14.03
C VAL A 32 10.13 8.19 14.46
N VAL A 33 9.10 8.77 13.84
CA VAL A 33 8.60 10.11 14.20
C VAL A 33 8.16 10.14 15.67
N LEU A 34 7.30 9.21 16.08
CA LEU A 34 6.77 9.16 17.45
C LEU A 34 7.87 8.94 18.49
N ALA A 35 8.82 8.05 18.21
CA ALA A 35 9.94 7.75 19.10
C ALA A 35 10.87 8.96 19.29
N ASN A 36 11.18 9.69 18.21
CA ASN A 36 12.01 10.89 18.31
C ASN A 36 11.31 12.01 19.09
N LEU A 37 10.01 12.22 18.85
CA LEU A 37 9.23 13.19 19.62
C LEU A 37 9.13 12.81 21.10
N ALA A 38 8.92 11.52 21.40
CA ALA A 38 8.90 11.00 22.77
C ALA A 38 10.25 11.15 23.48
N ALA A 39 11.37 11.15 22.74
CA ALA A 39 12.71 11.44 23.25
C ALA A 39 12.98 12.95 23.45
N GLY A 40 11.99 13.82 23.18
CA GLY A 40 12.12 15.26 23.33
C GLY A 40 12.89 15.96 22.21
N LEU A 41 13.14 15.26 21.08
CA LEU A 41 13.80 15.86 19.93
C LEU A 41 12.85 16.82 19.19
N PRO A 42 13.37 17.91 18.60
CA PRO A 42 12.54 18.87 17.89
C PRO A 42 11.93 18.27 16.63
N PHE A 43 10.73 18.70 16.28
CA PHE A 43 10.08 18.37 15.01
C PHE A 43 10.67 19.20 13.86
N ASP A 44 11.94 18.92 13.55
CA ASP A 44 12.71 19.64 12.55
C ASP A 44 12.34 19.24 11.10
N ARG A 45 13.04 19.83 10.12
CA ARG A 45 12.77 19.57 8.70
C ARG A 45 12.95 18.09 8.34
N THR A 46 13.89 17.39 8.96
CA THR A 46 14.14 15.97 8.71
C THR A 46 12.96 15.15 9.22
N LEU A 47 12.52 15.39 10.45
CA LEU A 47 11.44 14.64 11.07
C LEU A 47 10.07 14.95 10.42
N VAL A 48 9.86 16.20 9.99
CA VAL A 48 8.71 16.60 9.16
C VAL A 48 8.71 15.83 7.84
N PHE A 49 9.85 15.76 7.14
CA PHE A 49 9.95 15.00 5.90
C PHE A 49 9.64 13.51 6.14
N THR A 50 10.19 12.91 7.20
CA THR A 50 9.87 11.53 7.61
C THR A 50 8.37 11.33 7.84
N ALA A 51 7.70 12.26 8.52
CA ALA A 51 6.26 12.20 8.75
C ALA A 51 5.46 12.30 7.44
N LEU A 52 5.86 13.17 6.52
CA LEU A 52 5.23 13.29 5.20
C LEU A 52 5.38 12.00 4.39
N VAL A 53 6.55 11.36 4.42
CA VAL A 53 6.77 10.08 3.74
C VAL A 53 5.95 8.97 4.40
N ALA A 54 5.81 8.97 5.73
CA ALA A 54 4.93 8.02 6.42
C ALA A 54 3.47 8.17 5.95
N VAL A 55 2.96 9.40 5.90
CA VAL A 55 1.61 9.70 5.36
C VAL A 55 1.48 9.26 3.90
N ALA A 56 2.48 9.53 3.07
CA ALA A 56 2.50 9.08 1.68
C ALA A 56 2.47 7.55 1.56
N GLY A 57 3.15 6.82 2.44
CA GLY A 57 3.12 5.36 2.50
C GLY A 57 1.72 4.82 2.84
N PHE A 58 1.01 5.43 3.80
CA PHE A 58 -0.39 5.09 4.09
C PHE A 58 -1.30 5.40 2.90
N ALA A 59 -1.14 6.57 2.29
CA ALA A 59 -1.91 6.96 1.10
C ALA A 59 -1.67 5.99 -0.07
N TYR A 60 -0.41 5.59 -0.30
CA TYR A 60 -0.04 4.60 -1.30
C TYR A 60 -0.72 3.24 -1.03
N ALA A 61 -0.65 2.75 0.21
CA ALA A 61 -1.29 1.49 0.59
C ALA A 61 -2.82 1.56 0.38
N ALA A 62 -3.46 2.64 0.84
CA ALA A 62 -4.89 2.88 0.67
C ALA A 62 -5.29 2.96 -0.81
N TRP A 63 -4.46 3.59 -1.64
CA TRP A 63 -4.70 3.70 -3.08
C TRP A 63 -4.76 2.31 -3.72
N TYR A 64 -3.88 1.38 -3.37
CA TYR A 64 -3.86 0.04 -3.97
C TYR A 64 -4.98 -0.89 -3.47
N LEU A 65 -5.74 -0.54 -2.42
CA LEU A 65 -6.94 -1.30 -2.05
C LEU A 65 -7.96 -1.34 -3.21
N ARG A 66 -8.03 -0.29 -4.03
CA ARG A 66 -8.93 -0.23 -5.19
C ARG A 66 -8.64 -1.32 -6.22
N ASP A 67 -7.37 -1.66 -6.41
CA ASP A 67 -6.94 -2.70 -7.35
C ASP A 67 -7.35 -4.07 -6.81
N LEU A 68 -7.26 -4.25 -5.49
CA LEU A 68 -7.74 -5.46 -4.81
C LEU A 68 -9.26 -5.63 -4.94
N GLN A 69 -10.02 -4.54 -4.80
CA GLN A 69 -11.46 -4.53 -5.00
C GLN A 69 -11.84 -4.87 -6.44
N ALA A 70 -11.12 -4.34 -7.42
CA ALA A 70 -11.33 -4.67 -8.83
C ALA A 70 -11.09 -6.17 -9.10
N VAL A 71 -9.98 -6.72 -8.59
CA VAL A 71 -9.70 -8.16 -8.71
C VAL A 71 -10.77 -9.01 -8.02
N ALA A 72 -11.25 -8.61 -6.84
CA ALA A 72 -12.32 -9.33 -6.14
C ALA A 72 -13.66 -9.33 -6.92
N ARG A 73 -13.98 -8.23 -7.62
CA ARG A 73 -15.15 -8.18 -8.51
C ARG A 73 -14.98 -9.12 -9.70
N ASP A 74 -13.81 -9.10 -10.34
CA ASP A 74 -13.49 -9.96 -11.47
C ASP A 74 -13.54 -11.46 -11.08
N GLU A 75 -12.99 -11.81 -9.90
CA GLU A 75 -13.04 -13.17 -9.34
C GLU A 75 -14.50 -13.65 -9.14
N ARG A 76 -15.39 -12.79 -8.63
CA ARG A 76 -16.81 -13.11 -8.44
C ARG A 76 -17.56 -13.26 -9.77
N ALA A 77 -17.31 -12.36 -10.73
CA ALA A 77 -17.93 -12.44 -12.04
C ALA A 77 -17.51 -13.71 -12.80
N ALA A 78 -16.25 -14.14 -12.66
CA ALA A 78 -15.77 -15.38 -13.24
C ALA A 78 -16.37 -16.63 -12.56
N ALA A 79 -16.68 -16.56 -11.25
CA ALA A 79 -17.33 -17.64 -10.52
C ALA A 79 -18.80 -17.80 -10.92
N GLY A 80 -19.57 -16.71 -11.01
CA GLY A 80 -21.00 -16.75 -11.39
C GLY A 80 -21.28 -17.03 -12.87
N LYS A 81 -20.24 -17.11 -13.71
CA LYS A 81 -20.36 -17.49 -15.13
C LYS A 81 -20.15 -18.99 -15.37
N LYS A 82 -19.87 -19.76 -14.31
CA LYS A 82 -19.71 -21.23 -14.36
C LYS A 82 -21.00 -21.99 -14.00
N ASP A 83 -22.04 -21.28 -13.56
CA ASP A 83 -23.40 -21.78 -13.35
C ASP A 83 -24.27 -21.49 -14.58
#